data_AF-A0AAN6ZL42-F1
#
_entry.id   AF-A0AAN6ZL42-F1
#
_cell.length_a   1.000
_cell.length_b   1.000
_cell.length_c   1.000
_cell.angle_alpha   90.00
_cell.angle_beta   90.00
_cell.angle_gamma   90.00
#
_symmetry.space_group_name_H-M   'P 1'
#
loop_
_entity.id
_entity.type
_entity.pdbx_description
1 polymer ?
#
loop_
_entity_poly.entity_id
_entity_poly.type
_entity_poly.pdbx_seq_one_letter_code
_entity_poly.pdbx_strand_id
1 'polypeptide(L)'
;MATKLRGELENSADNQERWLEFEASRPHPQLGSPLIVWEQSLIKGHPTHPVESSSELHGQHQTSMRTISIPDFPFHLKMALSFTITSATRTMTPWTTRMCIEVSGLLEDIVDPELLWIARKRAAACSADPDFERAKHLSVMLREDPEPRASGRGECLVLPAALFEVSSRGGEEEKERVGRAVELFELGSSVEAKREWFRNYTHLYFLSTLPLLLSHGICLESHLQNLLARFDTTTHTLRGFVYRDMGGLRMHKPTLAARGIRVRSADLVPGAVTLIEDLEPAWANAYHCLENHLGGAMRGLGLQWGDGEEGKGGWGVVREELRKVLDGCADPDGKREELWGFLVQPVVKRKAFLRMKVAGVYRGGDIC
;
A
#
# COMPACT_ATOMS: atom_id res chain seq x y z
N MET A 1 1.55 -31.73 -1.88
CA MET A 1 0.66 -30.56 -1.72
C MET A 1 -0.58 -30.91 -0.90
N ALA A 2 -1.39 -31.92 -1.27
CA ALA A 2 -2.56 -32.37 -0.48
C ALA A 2 -2.23 -32.87 0.94
N THR A 3 -1.09 -33.54 1.12
CA THR A 3 -0.63 -34.05 2.43
C THR A 3 -0.30 -32.94 3.43
N LYS A 4 0.15 -31.77 2.94
CA LYS A 4 0.50 -30.62 3.79
C LYS A 4 -0.77 -29.94 4.33
N LEU A 5 -1.78 -29.77 3.48
CA LEU A 5 -3.10 -29.25 3.86
C LEU A 5 -3.82 -30.15 4.87
N ARG A 6 -3.69 -31.48 4.71
CA ARG A 6 -4.24 -32.45 5.67
C ARG A 6 -3.59 -32.30 7.06
N GLY A 7 -2.26 -32.23 7.12
CA GLY A 7 -1.55 -32.07 8.39
C GLY A 7 -1.84 -30.75 9.11
N GLU A 8 -2.11 -29.67 8.37
CA GLU A 8 -2.52 -28.38 8.94
C GLU A 8 -3.91 -28.44 9.58
N LEU A 9 -4.84 -29.23 9.02
CA LEU A 9 -6.18 -29.45 9.57
C LEU A 9 -6.19 -30.37 10.80
N GLU A 10 -5.40 -31.45 10.77
CA GLU A 10 -5.28 -32.41 11.88
C GLU A 10 -4.71 -31.74 13.15
N ASN A 11 -3.68 -30.90 13.00
CA ASN A 11 -3.09 -30.15 14.12
C ASN A 11 -4.10 -29.16 14.78
N SER A 12 -4.99 -28.57 13.99
CA SER A 12 -6.04 -27.69 14.53
C SER A 12 -7.03 -28.46 15.40
N ALA A 13 -7.31 -29.72 15.06
CA ALA A 13 -8.23 -30.57 15.81
C ALA A 13 -7.60 -31.05 17.14
N ASP A 14 -6.35 -31.53 17.10
CA ASP A 14 -5.63 -32.05 18.28
C ASP A 14 -5.46 -30.99 19.38
N ASN A 15 -5.25 -29.71 19.00
CA ASN A 15 -5.15 -28.62 19.95
C ASN A 15 -6.48 -28.35 20.67
N GLN A 16 -7.61 -28.48 19.97
CA GLN A 16 -8.92 -28.24 20.54
C GLN A 16 -9.30 -29.32 21.57
N GLU A 17 -8.87 -30.57 21.36
CA GLU A 17 -9.10 -31.68 22.28
C GLU A 17 -8.37 -31.49 23.62
N ARG A 18 -7.08 -31.11 23.60
CA ARG A 18 -6.30 -30.89 24.83
C ARG A 18 -6.85 -29.78 25.73
N TRP A 19 -7.47 -28.74 25.15
CA TRP A 19 -8.10 -27.67 25.90
C TRP A 19 -9.34 -28.13 26.68
N LEU A 20 -10.06 -29.13 26.16
CA LEU A 20 -11.26 -29.71 26.80
C LEU A 20 -10.91 -30.66 27.93
N GLU A 21 -9.81 -31.41 27.84
CA GLU A 21 -9.35 -32.28 28.93
C GLU A 21 -8.91 -31.46 30.17
N PHE A 22 -8.30 -30.30 29.94
CA PHE A 22 -7.86 -29.39 31.00
C PHE A 22 -9.04 -28.79 31.78
N GLU A 23 -10.15 -28.50 31.11
CA GLU A 23 -11.42 -28.03 31.71
C GLU A 23 -11.95 -29.00 32.77
N ALA A 24 -12.00 -30.30 32.45
CA ALA A 24 -12.61 -31.31 33.31
C ALA A 24 -11.90 -31.50 34.66
N SER A 25 -10.67 -30.99 34.79
CA SER A 25 -9.85 -31.11 36.00
C SER A 25 -9.97 -29.94 36.98
N ARG A 26 -10.69 -28.85 36.64
CA ARG A 26 -10.75 -27.62 37.43
C ARG A 26 -12.02 -27.51 38.30
N PRO A 27 -11.91 -27.01 39.56
CA PRO A 27 -13.06 -26.79 40.41
C PRO A 27 -13.88 -25.57 39.96
N HIS A 28 -15.21 -25.67 40.06
CA HIS A 28 -16.12 -24.61 39.61
C HIS A 28 -16.18 -23.41 40.58
N PRO A 29 -16.23 -22.17 40.06
CA PRO A 29 -16.34 -20.97 40.88
C PRO A 29 -17.68 -20.91 41.63
N GLN A 30 -17.67 -20.37 42.84
CA GLN A 30 -18.86 -20.12 43.66
C GLN A 30 -19.05 -18.60 43.87
N LEU A 31 -20.24 -18.17 44.31
CA LEU A 31 -20.58 -16.74 44.46
C LEU A 31 -19.66 -15.95 45.41
N GLY A 32 -18.98 -16.63 46.33
CA GLY A 32 -17.96 -16.01 47.20
C GLY A 32 -16.53 -16.06 46.64
N SER A 33 -16.32 -16.61 45.44
CA SER A 33 -14.99 -16.78 44.85
C SER A 33 -14.43 -15.45 44.33
N PRO A 34 -13.12 -15.19 44.52
CA PRO A 34 -12.49 -13.97 44.03
C PRO A 34 -12.49 -13.90 42.50
N LEU A 35 -12.51 -12.68 41.95
CA LEU A 35 -12.68 -12.39 40.50
C LEU A 35 -11.73 -13.19 39.60
N ILE A 36 -10.47 -13.38 40.04
CA ILE A 36 -9.48 -14.14 39.26
C ILE A 36 -9.88 -15.62 39.05
N VAL A 37 -10.66 -16.20 39.95
CA VAL A 37 -11.18 -17.58 39.81
C VAL A 37 -12.29 -17.63 38.75
N TRP A 38 -13.08 -16.56 38.62
CA TRP A 38 -14.09 -16.42 37.57
C TRP A 38 -13.45 -16.18 36.19
N GLU A 39 -12.45 -15.29 36.10
CA GLU A 39 -11.67 -15.05 34.88
C GLU A 39 -10.97 -16.32 34.37
N GLN A 40 -10.38 -17.10 35.28
CA GLN A 40 -9.68 -18.34 34.93
C GLN A 40 -10.60 -19.54 34.64
N SER A 41 -11.93 -19.36 34.75
CA SER A 41 -12.94 -20.36 34.42
C SER A 41 -13.48 -20.21 32.98
N LEU A 42 -13.06 -19.17 32.24
CA LEU A 42 -13.39 -18.98 30.81
C LEU A 42 -12.48 -19.85 29.93
N ILE A 43 -13.05 -20.91 29.37
CA ILE A 43 -12.30 -21.95 28.62
C ILE A 43 -12.36 -21.76 27.11
N LYS A 44 -13.53 -21.40 26.57
CA LYS A 44 -13.74 -21.26 25.11
C LYS A 44 -13.43 -19.86 24.60
N GLY A 45 -12.91 -18.99 25.47
CA GLY A 45 -12.90 -17.54 25.24
C GLY A 45 -14.33 -17.05 24.96
N HIS A 46 -14.45 -15.95 24.23
CA HIS A 46 -15.72 -15.63 23.58
C HIS A 46 -16.04 -16.78 22.61
N PRO A 47 -17.26 -17.33 22.55
CA PRO A 47 -17.62 -18.49 21.70
C PRO A 47 -17.41 -18.31 20.18
N THR A 48 -16.81 -17.19 19.76
CA THR A 48 -16.38 -16.87 18.40
C THR A 48 -14.91 -16.44 18.26
N HIS A 49 -14.12 -16.24 19.34
CA HIS A 49 -12.72 -15.77 19.31
C HIS A 49 -11.86 -16.25 20.52
N PRO A 50 -10.66 -16.85 20.31
CA PRO A 50 -9.76 -17.24 21.41
C PRO A 50 -8.72 -16.16 21.79
N VAL A 51 -8.72 -15.85 23.10
CA VAL A 51 -7.80 -15.10 24.00
C VAL A 51 -7.79 -13.57 23.93
N GLU A 52 -8.16 -12.94 25.05
CA GLU A 52 -7.94 -11.51 25.33
C GLU A 52 -7.35 -11.31 26.73
N SER A 53 -6.36 -10.42 26.84
CA SER A 53 -6.00 -9.74 28.08
C SER A 53 -6.69 -8.38 28.12
N SER A 54 -7.17 -8.02 29.30
CA SER A 54 -7.93 -6.82 29.67
C SER A 54 -7.39 -5.47 29.17
N SER A 55 -7.79 -5.12 27.96
CA SER A 55 -8.24 -3.81 27.47
C SER A 55 -8.56 -4.02 26.00
N GLU A 56 -9.80 -4.38 25.67
CA GLU A 56 -10.18 -4.74 24.31
C GLU A 56 -9.99 -3.54 23.35
N LEU A 57 -8.89 -3.54 22.59
CA LEU A 57 -8.71 -2.63 21.47
C LEU A 57 -9.40 -3.26 20.26
N HIS A 58 -10.68 -2.97 20.08
CA HIS A 58 -11.43 -3.37 18.89
C HIS A 58 -10.89 -2.61 17.68
N GLY A 59 -10.46 -3.34 16.65
CA GLY A 59 -9.88 -2.73 15.46
C GLY A 59 -10.48 -3.27 14.17
N GLN A 60 -10.59 -2.40 13.16
CA GLN A 60 -11.11 -2.73 11.84
C GLN A 60 -9.96 -2.97 10.86
N HIS A 61 -10.03 -4.06 10.10
CA HIS A 61 -9.03 -4.34 9.08
C HIS A 61 -9.21 -3.42 7.86
N GLN A 62 -8.09 -2.92 7.33
CA GLN A 62 -8.04 -2.21 6.06
C GLN A 62 -7.98 -3.19 4.89
N THR A 63 -8.00 -2.69 3.65
CA THR A 63 -7.94 -3.50 2.41
C THR A 63 -6.75 -4.49 2.35
N SER A 64 -5.67 -4.23 3.09
CA SER A 64 -4.51 -5.14 3.16
C SER A 64 -4.75 -6.39 4.04
N MET A 65 -5.87 -6.44 4.77
CA MET A 65 -6.27 -7.42 5.80
C MET A 65 -5.36 -7.51 7.03
N ARG A 66 -4.09 -7.11 6.91
CA ARG A 66 -3.07 -7.16 7.97
C ARG A 66 -2.76 -5.81 8.58
N THR A 67 -3.52 -4.79 8.20
CA THR A 67 -3.44 -3.46 8.80
C THR A 67 -4.75 -3.20 9.52
N ILE A 68 -4.66 -2.90 10.80
CA ILE A 68 -5.80 -2.68 11.69
C ILE A 68 -5.84 -1.21 12.07
N SER A 69 -6.94 -0.54 11.77
CA SER A 69 -7.29 0.76 12.33
C SER A 69 -7.96 0.53 13.68
N ILE A 70 -7.50 1.23 14.72
CA ILE A 70 -8.04 1.11 16.06
C ILE A 70 -8.69 2.46 16.40
N PRO A 71 -9.99 2.53 16.71
CA PRO A 71 -10.65 3.76 17.13
C PRO A 71 -9.92 4.39 18.31
N ASP A 72 -9.87 5.73 18.33
CA ASP A 72 -9.24 6.53 19.40
C ASP A 72 -7.74 6.24 19.65
N PHE A 73 -7.08 5.56 18.70
CA PHE A 73 -5.64 5.30 18.74
C PHE A 73 -4.96 5.97 17.54
N PRO A 74 -3.93 6.82 17.73
CA PRO A 74 -3.35 7.64 16.65
C PRO A 74 -2.49 6.85 15.65
N PHE A 75 -2.52 5.53 15.71
CA PHE A 75 -1.74 4.65 14.85
C PHE A 75 -2.59 3.50 14.30
N HIS A 76 -2.26 3.10 13.09
CA HIS A 76 -2.63 1.80 12.55
C HIS A 76 -1.58 0.75 12.89
N LEU A 77 -2.03 -0.45 13.23
CA LEU A 77 -1.18 -1.61 13.47
C LEU A 77 -1.03 -2.43 12.19
N LYS A 78 0.18 -2.57 11.67
CA LYS A 78 0.46 -3.42 10.49
C LYS A 78 1.26 -4.64 10.91
N MET A 79 0.76 -5.83 10.58
CA MET A 79 1.33 -7.10 11.01
C MET A 79 1.76 -7.96 9.82
N ALA A 80 2.72 -8.86 10.05
CA ALA A 80 2.93 -10.00 9.19
C ALA A 80 1.73 -10.95 9.32
N LEU A 81 1.26 -11.46 8.19
CA LEU A 81 0.15 -12.38 8.11
C LEU A 81 0.56 -13.53 7.18
N SER A 82 0.64 -14.74 7.72
CA SER A 82 1.07 -15.95 7.00
C SER A 82 -0.02 -16.49 6.05
N PHE A 83 -0.75 -15.60 5.39
CA PHE A 83 -1.73 -15.91 4.35
C PHE A 83 -1.23 -15.44 2.99
N THR A 84 -1.51 -16.23 1.96
CA THR A 84 -1.26 -15.84 0.58
C THR A 84 -2.44 -15.04 0.06
N ILE A 85 -2.22 -13.75 -0.17
CA ILE A 85 -3.20 -12.87 -0.84
C ILE A 85 -2.62 -12.51 -2.21
N THR A 86 -3.43 -12.71 -3.26
CA THR A 86 -3.06 -12.65 -4.69
C THR A 86 -1.99 -13.67 -5.10
N SER A 87 -0.72 -13.27 -5.10
CA SER A 87 0.47 -14.04 -5.52
C SER A 87 1.55 -14.09 -4.44
N ALA A 88 1.22 -13.63 -3.23
CA ALA A 88 2.20 -13.27 -2.21
C ALA A 88 1.77 -13.69 -0.82
N THR A 89 2.66 -14.36 -0.08
CA THR A 89 2.51 -14.48 1.37
C THR A 89 2.70 -13.11 2.00
N ARG A 90 1.74 -12.67 2.82
CA ARG A 90 1.68 -11.32 3.38
C ARG A 90 2.59 -11.13 4.60
N THR A 91 3.86 -11.44 4.38
CA THR A 91 4.99 -11.26 5.31
C THR A 91 5.49 -9.81 5.32
N MET A 92 6.25 -9.45 6.34
CA MET A 92 6.93 -8.15 6.42
C MET A 92 8.39 -8.41 6.75
N THR A 93 9.30 -7.99 5.86
CA THR A 93 10.70 -8.39 5.97
C THR A 93 11.44 -7.62 7.06
N PRO A 94 12.53 -8.20 7.61
CA PRO A 94 13.50 -7.46 8.40
C PRO A 94 14.02 -6.20 7.69
N TRP A 95 14.19 -6.23 6.36
CA TRP A 95 14.52 -5.03 5.57
C TRP A 95 13.50 -3.90 5.80
N THR A 96 12.21 -4.20 5.65
CA THR A 96 11.15 -3.21 5.83
C THR A 96 11.07 -2.74 7.27
N THR A 97 11.04 -3.64 8.27
CA THR A 97 10.86 -3.25 9.67
C THR A 97 12.02 -2.40 10.18
N ARG A 98 13.27 -2.74 9.84
CA ARG A 98 14.43 -2.01 10.35
C ARG A 98 14.65 -0.66 9.69
N MET A 99 14.27 -0.49 8.42
CA MET A 99 14.48 0.77 7.69
C MET A 99 13.29 1.74 7.74
N CYS A 100 12.07 1.25 7.96
CA CYS A 100 10.86 2.05 7.72
C CYS A 100 10.77 3.34 8.54
N ILE A 101 11.31 3.38 9.77
CA ILE A 101 11.26 4.58 10.62
C ILE A 101 12.14 5.68 10.02
N GLU A 102 13.42 5.39 9.78
CA GLU A 102 14.37 6.35 9.18
C GLU A 102 13.91 6.80 7.80
N VAL A 103 13.51 5.85 6.94
CA VAL A 103 13.09 6.16 5.57
C VAL A 103 11.80 6.99 5.57
N SER A 104 10.84 6.74 6.47
CA SER A 104 9.64 7.58 6.56
C SER A 104 9.90 8.98 7.12
N GLY A 105 10.91 9.14 7.98
CA GLY A 105 11.39 10.46 8.40
C GLY A 105 12.04 11.21 7.24
N LEU A 106 12.97 10.56 6.55
CA LEU A 106 13.64 11.12 5.37
C LEU A 106 12.64 11.60 4.32
N LEU A 107 11.62 10.79 3.99
CA LEU A 107 10.61 11.21 3.02
C LEU A 107 9.83 12.44 3.46
N GLU A 108 9.42 12.52 4.73
CA GLU A 108 8.68 13.68 5.26
C GLU A 108 9.50 14.96 5.15
N ASP A 109 10.83 14.88 5.30
CA ASP A 109 11.73 16.04 5.25
C ASP A 109 11.97 16.57 3.81
N ILE A 110 11.78 15.75 2.77
CA ILE A 110 12.13 16.10 1.38
C ILE A 110 10.92 16.29 0.45
N VAL A 111 9.72 15.85 0.86
CA VAL A 111 8.50 16.03 0.06
C VAL A 111 7.92 17.44 0.25
N ASP A 112 7.15 17.90 -0.72
CA ASP A 112 6.28 19.05 -0.52
C ASP A 112 5.13 18.65 0.43
N PRO A 113 5.05 19.23 1.64
CA PRO A 113 4.07 18.84 2.65
C PRO A 113 2.63 19.26 2.30
N GLU A 114 2.43 20.13 1.32
CA GLU A 114 1.09 20.47 0.82
C GLU A 114 0.60 19.43 -0.18
N LEU A 115 1.50 18.86 -1.00
CA LEU A 115 1.16 17.88 -2.04
C LEU A 115 1.17 16.42 -1.55
N LEU A 116 2.11 16.04 -0.70
CA LEU A 116 2.31 14.65 -0.29
C LEU A 116 2.58 14.53 1.21
N TRP A 117 1.70 13.82 1.92
CA TRP A 117 1.93 13.45 3.31
C TRP A 117 2.52 12.05 3.42
N ILE A 118 3.45 11.83 4.34
CA ILE A 118 3.94 10.50 4.64
C ILE A 118 3.24 10.00 5.90
N ALA A 119 2.52 8.88 5.80
CA ALA A 119 2.05 8.19 7.00
C ALA A 119 3.26 7.55 7.68
N ARG A 120 3.86 8.25 8.66
CA ARG A 120 5.16 7.89 9.23
C ARG A 120 5.08 6.61 10.05
N LYS A 121 6.21 5.94 10.14
CA LYS A 121 6.35 4.71 10.92
C LYS A 121 7.04 5.12 12.20
N ARG A 122 6.36 4.95 13.34
CA ARG A 122 6.87 5.39 14.65
C ARG A 122 7.50 4.27 15.45
N ALA A 123 7.07 3.04 15.22
CA ALA A 123 7.67 1.85 15.80
C ALA A 123 7.57 0.68 14.84
N ALA A 124 8.53 -0.23 14.92
CA ALA A 124 8.49 -1.50 14.22
C ALA A 124 9.28 -2.54 15.01
N ALA A 125 8.84 -3.79 14.94
CA ALA A 125 9.53 -4.94 15.50
C ALA A 125 9.44 -6.10 14.52
N CYS A 126 10.48 -6.93 14.49
CA CYS A 126 10.50 -8.20 13.78
C CYS A 126 11.16 -9.25 14.66
N SER A 127 10.93 -10.53 14.35
CA SER A 127 11.63 -11.63 14.99
C SER A 127 13.15 -11.44 14.94
N ALA A 128 13.82 -11.88 16.01
CA ALA A 128 15.27 -11.95 16.09
C ALA A 128 15.84 -13.26 15.50
N ASP A 129 14.99 -14.09 14.89
CA ASP A 129 15.40 -15.32 14.20
C ASP A 129 16.50 -14.99 13.15
N PRO A 130 17.65 -15.68 13.17
CA PRO A 130 18.71 -15.45 12.19
C PRO A 130 18.31 -15.87 10.77
N ASP A 131 17.33 -16.76 10.60
CA ASP A 131 16.79 -17.14 9.30
C ASP A 131 15.83 -16.04 8.80
N PHE A 132 16.28 -15.28 7.80
CA PHE A 132 15.52 -14.20 7.18
C PHE A 132 14.13 -14.64 6.70
N GLU A 133 14.02 -15.85 6.17
CA GLU A 133 12.77 -16.39 5.62
C GLU A 133 11.78 -16.75 6.73
N ARG A 134 12.24 -17.09 7.94
CA ARG A 134 11.38 -17.25 9.12
C ARG A 134 11.06 -15.91 9.76
N ALA A 135 12.05 -15.03 9.88
CA ALA A 135 11.93 -13.77 10.58
C ALA A 135 10.80 -12.87 10.02
N LYS A 136 10.58 -12.91 8.70
CA LYS A 136 9.55 -12.13 8.02
C LYS A 136 8.09 -12.51 8.36
N HIS A 137 7.87 -13.66 9.01
CA HIS A 137 6.54 -14.13 9.39
C HIS A 137 6.05 -13.59 10.73
N LEU A 138 6.94 -13.04 11.56
CA LEU A 138 6.60 -12.43 12.83
C LEU A 138 7.16 -11.01 12.87
N SER A 139 6.32 -10.05 12.52
CA SER A 139 6.71 -8.64 12.42
C SER A 139 5.50 -7.74 12.61
N VAL A 140 5.72 -6.57 13.20
CA VAL A 140 4.68 -5.58 13.51
C VAL A 140 5.22 -4.16 13.32
N MET A 141 4.32 -3.23 13.00
CA MET A 141 4.61 -1.83 12.72
C MET A 141 3.47 -0.94 13.23
N LEU A 142 3.83 0.19 13.82
CA LEU A 142 2.92 1.30 14.09
C LEU A 142 3.11 2.38 13.03
N ARG A 143 2.05 2.65 12.28
CA ARG A 143 1.99 3.70 11.25
C ARG A 143 1.01 4.77 11.71
N GLU A 144 1.36 6.04 11.59
CA GLU A 144 0.45 7.14 11.90
C GLU A 144 -0.87 7.02 11.14
N ASP A 145 -1.96 7.33 11.86
CA ASP A 145 -3.26 7.52 11.27
C ASP A 145 -3.34 8.95 10.69
N PRO A 146 -3.52 9.11 9.36
CA PRO A 146 -3.63 10.43 8.74
C PRO A 146 -5.03 11.07 8.90
N GLU A 147 -6.05 10.34 9.34
CA GLU A 147 -7.44 10.83 9.39
C GLU A 147 -7.61 12.07 10.30
N PRO A 148 -7.03 12.13 11.52
CA PRO A 148 -7.11 13.31 12.37
C PRO A 148 -6.51 14.56 11.71
N ARG A 149 -5.40 14.42 10.97
CA ARG A 149 -4.77 15.52 10.23
C ARG A 149 -5.67 16.00 9.08
N ALA A 150 -6.30 15.08 8.36
CA ALA A 150 -7.21 15.41 7.27
C ALA A 150 -8.45 16.16 7.79
N SER A 151 -9.12 15.60 8.80
CA SER A 151 -10.32 16.22 9.40
C SER A 151 -10.03 17.61 9.97
N GLY A 152 -8.88 17.78 10.65
CA GLY A 152 -8.45 19.08 11.17
C GLY A 152 -8.21 20.16 10.09
N ARG A 153 -8.04 19.77 8.83
CA ARG A 153 -7.89 20.67 7.67
C ARG A 153 -9.16 20.80 6.82
N GLY A 154 -10.27 20.20 7.24
CA GLY A 154 -11.48 20.13 6.43
C GLY A 154 -11.31 19.25 5.18
N GLU A 155 -10.42 18.27 5.23
CA GLU A 155 -10.14 17.33 4.15
C GLU A 155 -10.62 15.91 4.52
N CYS A 156 -10.95 15.10 3.50
CA CYS A 156 -11.22 13.68 3.65
C CYS A 156 -10.21 12.83 2.86
N LEU A 157 -10.00 11.59 3.30
CA LEU A 157 -9.09 10.65 2.67
C LEU A 157 -9.87 9.58 1.91
N VAL A 158 -9.59 9.48 0.61
CA VAL A 158 -10.25 8.54 -0.28
C VAL A 158 -9.23 7.56 -0.83
N LEU A 159 -9.49 6.26 -0.69
CA LEU A 159 -8.66 5.21 -1.27
C LEU A 159 -8.88 5.16 -2.80
N PRO A 160 -7.87 5.46 -3.65
CA PRO A 160 -8.02 5.44 -5.10
C PRO A 160 -8.49 4.08 -5.64
N ALA A 161 -8.05 2.97 -5.03
CA ALA A 161 -8.51 1.62 -5.40
C ALA A 161 -10.03 1.46 -5.25
N ALA A 162 -10.65 2.10 -4.24
CA ALA A 162 -12.10 2.06 -4.04
C ALA A 162 -12.81 3.13 -4.89
N LEU A 163 -12.18 4.29 -5.09
CA LEU A 163 -12.72 5.40 -5.88
C LEU A 163 -12.95 5.01 -7.35
N PHE A 164 -12.03 4.23 -7.91
CA PHE A 164 -12.10 3.78 -9.30
C PHE A 164 -12.61 2.35 -9.46
N GLU A 165 -13.09 1.73 -8.37
CA GLU A 165 -13.72 0.42 -8.44
C GLU A 165 -15.01 0.52 -9.25
N VAL A 166 -15.11 -0.30 -10.29
CA VAL A 166 -16.26 -0.35 -11.18
C VAL A 166 -17.29 -1.30 -10.58
N SER A 167 -18.46 -0.76 -10.23
CA SER A 167 -19.54 -1.56 -9.65
C SER A 167 -20.16 -2.50 -10.68
N SER A 168 -20.48 -3.72 -10.26
CA SER A 168 -21.28 -4.69 -11.03
C SER A 168 -22.78 -4.60 -10.71
N ARG A 169 -23.23 -3.65 -9.88
CA ARG A 169 -24.64 -3.51 -9.47
C ARG A 169 -25.56 -2.91 -10.55
N GLY A 170 -25.03 -2.49 -11.69
CA GLY A 170 -25.82 -2.16 -12.86
C GLY A 170 -26.39 -3.41 -13.50
N GLY A 171 -27.72 -3.46 -13.69
CA GLY A 171 -28.36 -4.49 -14.52
C GLY A 171 -27.78 -4.49 -15.95
N GLU A 172 -28.09 -5.53 -16.73
CA GLU A 172 -27.62 -5.66 -18.13
C GLU A 172 -27.97 -4.45 -19.03
N GLU A 173 -28.88 -3.58 -18.59
CA GLU A 173 -29.31 -2.36 -19.28
C GLU A 173 -28.43 -1.12 -19.04
N GLU A 174 -27.53 -1.11 -18.04
CA GLU A 174 -26.59 -0.01 -17.81
C GLU A 174 -25.44 -0.06 -18.85
N LYS A 175 -25.57 0.75 -19.90
CA LYS A 175 -24.67 0.75 -21.07
C LYS A 175 -23.21 1.14 -20.77
N GLU A 176 -22.91 1.77 -19.63
CA GLU A 176 -21.54 2.17 -19.28
C GLU A 176 -21.23 1.83 -17.81
N ARG A 177 -20.38 0.81 -17.58
CA ARG A 177 -19.92 0.46 -16.24
C ARG A 177 -18.79 1.41 -15.82
N VAL A 178 -19.15 2.47 -15.11
CA VAL A 178 -18.21 3.45 -14.54
C VAL A 178 -17.93 3.18 -13.06
N GLY A 179 -16.87 3.76 -12.53
CA GLY A 179 -16.47 3.71 -11.13
C GLY A 179 -17.08 4.85 -10.31
N ARG A 180 -16.95 4.74 -8.98
CA ARG A 180 -17.57 5.66 -8.01
C ARG A 180 -17.20 7.13 -8.19
N ALA A 181 -16.04 7.42 -8.78
CA ALA A 181 -15.61 8.79 -9.10
C ALA A 181 -16.63 9.54 -9.98
N VAL A 182 -17.24 8.87 -10.96
CA VAL A 182 -18.20 9.51 -11.88
C VAL A 182 -19.46 9.95 -11.13
N GLU A 183 -19.94 9.12 -10.22
CA GLU A 183 -21.11 9.40 -9.38
C GLU A 183 -20.79 10.47 -8.33
N LEU A 184 -19.69 10.30 -7.58
CA LEU A 184 -19.32 11.16 -6.46
C LEU A 184 -19.03 12.61 -6.86
N PHE A 185 -18.46 12.80 -8.06
CA PHE A 185 -18.12 14.12 -8.59
C PHE A 185 -19.09 14.59 -9.67
N GLU A 186 -20.25 13.94 -9.81
CA GLU A 186 -21.33 14.33 -10.72
C GLU A 186 -20.85 14.56 -12.18
N LEU A 187 -19.88 13.75 -12.64
CA LEU A 187 -19.24 13.94 -13.95
C LEU A 187 -20.18 13.55 -15.11
N GLY A 188 -21.26 12.83 -14.82
CA GLY A 188 -22.26 12.40 -15.79
C GLY A 188 -21.67 11.54 -16.92
N SER A 189 -22.28 11.63 -18.10
CA SER A 189 -21.82 10.95 -19.32
C SER A 189 -20.85 11.78 -20.17
N SER A 190 -20.50 13.01 -19.76
CA SER A 190 -19.59 13.86 -20.53
C SER A 190 -18.16 13.34 -20.47
N VAL A 191 -17.62 13.01 -21.64
CA VAL A 191 -16.23 12.57 -21.80
C VAL A 191 -15.28 13.72 -21.46
N GLU A 192 -15.62 14.95 -21.82
CA GLU A 192 -14.81 16.15 -21.56
C GLU A 192 -14.70 16.43 -20.06
N ALA A 193 -15.82 16.35 -19.31
CA ALA A 193 -15.81 16.53 -17.86
C ALA A 193 -14.97 15.45 -17.17
N LYS A 194 -15.15 14.18 -17.56
CA LYS A 194 -14.32 13.05 -17.10
C LYS A 194 -12.84 13.29 -17.40
N ARG A 195 -12.51 13.75 -18.62
CA ARG A 195 -11.14 14.02 -19.08
C ARG A 195 -10.48 15.15 -18.32
N GLU A 196 -11.19 16.25 -18.07
CA GLU A 196 -10.66 17.39 -17.32
C GLU A 196 -10.46 17.07 -15.84
N TRP A 197 -11.39 16.35 -15.22
CA TRP A 197 -11.20 15.82 -13.87
C TRP A 197 -9.98 14.90 -13.80
N PHE A 198 -9.84 13.99 -14.77
CA PHE A 198 -8.70 13.08 -14.85
C PHE A 198 -7.38 13.80 -15.07
N ARG A 199 -7.38 14.88 -15.86
CA ARG A 199 -6.20 15.74 -16.07
C ARG A 199 -5.71 16.35 -14.76
N ASN A 200 -6.62 16.95 -13.99
CA ASN A 200 -6.29 17.54 -12.70
C ASN A 200 -5.79 16.49 -11.69
N TYR A 201 -6.43 15.32 -11.65
CA TYR A 201 -5.98 14.19 -10.83
C TYR A 201 -4.57 13.71 -11.22
N THR A 202 -4.32 13.55 -12.52
CA THR A 202 -3.05 13.08 -13.08
C THR A 202 -1.93 14.09 -12.83
N HIS A 203 -2.23 15.38 -12.99
CA HIS A 203 -1.29 16.46 -12.72
C HIS A 203 -0.79 16.41 -11.27
N LEU A 204 -1.70 16.35 -10.30
CA LEU A 204 -1.35 16.27 -8.88
C LEU A 204 -0.64 14.95 -8.52
N TYR A 205 -1.01 13.83 -9.14
CA TYR A 205 -0.31 12.55 -8.96
C TYR A 205 1.16 12.67 -9.38
N PHE A 206 1.43 13.28 -10.53
CA PHE A 206 2.80 13.47 -11.00
C PHE A 206 3.58 14.49 -10.18
N LEU A 207 2.97 15.61 -9.80
CA LEU A 207 3.60 16.57 -8.89
C LEU A 207 3.98 15.94 -7.54
N SER A 208 3.23 14.94 -7.08
CA SER A 208 3.51 14.25 -5.82
C SER A 208 4.60 13.18 -5.92
N THR A 209 4.89 12.64 -7.12
CA THR A 209 5.71 11.43 -7.27
C THR A 209 6.99 11.64 -8.07
N LEU A 210 6.97 12.44 -9.14
CA LEU A 210 8.11 12.64 -10.04
C LEU A 210 9.25 13.49 -9.45
N PRO A 211 9.01 14.54 -8.64
CA PRO A 211 10.10 15.33 -8.07
C PRO A 211 11.07 14.50 -7.23
N LEU A 212 10.57 13.56 -6.43
CA LEU A 212 11.40 12.62 -5.65
C LEU A 212 12.26 11.74 -6.54
N LEU A 213 11.71 11.27 -7.66
CA LEU A 213 12.42 10.40 -8.59
C LEU A 213 13.56 11.15 -9.28
N LEU A 214 13.30 12.37 -9.76
CA LEU A 214 14.30 13.17 -10.47
C LEU A 214 15.36 13.77 -9.54
N SER A 215 14.95 14.37 -8.43
CA SER A 215 15.88 15.12 -7.57
C SER A 215 16.66 14.23 -6.59
N HIS A 216 16.08 13.09 -6.19
CA HIS A 216 16.63 12.22 -5.14
C HIS A 216 16.80 10.76 -5.56
N GLY A 217 16.38 10.37 -6.78
CA GLY A 217 16.46 8.98 -7.21
C GLY A 217 15.55 8.04 -6.40
N ILE A 218 14.47 8.59 -5.81
CA ILE A 218 13.53 7.83 -4.98
C ILE A 218 12.24 7.60 -5.76
N CYS A 219 11.94 6.33 -6.05
CA CYS A 219 10.66 5.91 -6.63
C CYS A 219 9.76 5.30 -5.54
N LEU A 220 8.66 5.98 -5.25
CA LEU A 220 7.59 5.48 -4.40
C LEU A 220 6.86 4.32 -5.07
N GLU A 221 6.42 3.33 -4.29
CA GLU A 221 5.48 2.30 -4.77
C GLU A 221 4.04 2.88 -4.74
N SER A 222 3.76 3.82 -5.65
CA SER A 222 2.57 4.69 -5.65
C SER A 222 1.36 4.12 -6.38
N HIS A 223 1.07 2.81 -6.22
CA HIS A 223 -0.15 2.21 -6.77
C HIS A 223 -1.41 2.58 -5.95
N LEU A 224 -2.59 2.25 -6.50
CA LEU A 224 -3.92 2.63 -5.96
C LEU A 224 -4.21 2.28 -4.49
N GLN A 225 -3.45 1.37 -3.90
CA GLN A 225 -3.62 0.95 -2.50
C GLN A 225 -2.63 1.63 -1.55
N ASN A 226 -1.51 2.15 -2.07
CA ASN A 226 -0.45 2.76 -1.28
C ASN A 226 -0.56 4.29 -1.19
N LEU A 227 -1.47 4.87 -1.99
CA LEU A 227 -1.87 6.26 -1.89
C LEU A 227 -3.28 6.39 -1.31
N LEU A 228 -3.52 7.49 -0.59
CA LEU A 228 -4.84 8.02 -0.27
C LEU A 228 -4.96 9.39 -0.92
N ALA A 229 -6.01 9.64 -1.70
CA ALA A 229 -6.28 10.95 -2.27
C ALA A 229 -6.93 11.85 -1.21
N ARG A 230 -6.43 13.08 -1.07
CA ARG A 230 -6.93 14.08 -0.14
C ARG A 230 -7.88 15.01 -0.86
N PHE A 231 -9.14 15.07 -0.45
CA PHE A 231 -10.12 15.99 -1.04
C PHE A 231 -10.61 16.99 0.00
N ASP A 232 -10.79 18.23 -0.43
CA ASP A 232 -11.48 19.25 0.36
C ASP A 232 -12.95 18.86 0.54
N THR A 233 -13.46 18.89 1.77
CA THR A 233 -14.84 18.45 2.07
C THR A 233 -15.91 19.43 1.64
N THR A 234 -15.55 20.68 1.32
CA THR A 234 -16.49 21.72 0.88
C THR A 234 -16.43 21.92 -0.62
N THR A 235 -15.22 22.02 -1.19
CA THR A 235 -15.05 22.30 -2.63
C THR A 235 -14.91 21.03 -3.47
N HIS A 236 -14.73 19.87 -2.84
CA HIS A 236 -14.45 18.59 -3.50
C HIS A 236 -13.16 18.59 -4.35
N THR A 237 -12.29 19.60 -4.19
CA THR A 237 -11.04 19.69 -4.95
C THR A 237 -10.00 18.74 -4.38
N LEU A 238 -9.28 18.04 -5.27
CA LEU A 238 -8.10 17.25 -4.90
C LEU A 238 -7.00 18.19 -4.38
N ARG A 239 -6.51 17.93 -3.16
CA ARG A 239 -5.44 18.70 -2.51
C ARG A 239 -4.07 18.05 -2.60
N GLY A 240 -4.02 16.73 -2.74
CA GLY A 240 -2.77 15.96 -2.75
C GLY A 240 -2.99 14.51 -2.37
N PHE A 241 -1.95 13.86 -1.86
CA PHE A 241 -1.98 12.45 -1.48
C PHE A 241 -1.34 12.16 -0.13
N VAL A 242 -1.64 10.99 0.42
CA VAL A 242 -0.92 10.38 1.55
C VAL A 242 -0.27 9.09 1.09
N TYR A 243 1.03 8.93 1.29
CA TYR A 243 1.78 7.70 1.01
C TYR A 243 1.99 6.86 2.27
N ARG A 244 1.63 5.56 2.22
CA ARG A 244 1.49 4.75 3.44
C ARG A 244 2.21 3.40 3.50
N ASP A 245 2.75 2.86 2.41
CA ASP A 245 3.49 1.57 2.41
C ASP A 245 4.79 1.68 1.62
N MET A 246 5.87 1.11 2.14
CA MET A 246 7.24 1.32 1.66
C MET A 246 7.92 0.00 1.23
N GLY A 247 7.18 -1.11 1.19
CA GLY A 247 7.72 -2.43 0.86
C GLY A 247 8.33 -2.52 -0.54
N GLY A 248 7.76 -1.83 -1.52
CA GLY A 248 8.27 -1.75 -2.89
C GLY A 248 8.96 -0.44 -3.26
N LEU A 249 9.30 0.41 -2.28
CA LEU A 249 10.10 1.62 -2.49
C LEU A 249 11.43 1.26 -3.18
N ARG A 250 11.93 2.16 -4.03
CA ARG A 250 13.26 2.07 -4.63
C ARG A 250 14.02 3.38 -4.40
N MET A 251 15.28 3.29 -4.01
CA MET A 251 16.13 4.42 -3.66
C MET A 251 17.53 4.24 -4.28
N HIS A 252 17.90 5.11 -5.20
CA HIS A 252 19.17 5.06 -5.91
C HIS A 252 20.31 5.59 -5.03
N LYS A 253 21.20 4.69 -4.59
CA LYS A 253 22.26 5.02 -3.62
C LYS A 253 23.20 6.13 -4.12
N PRO A 254 23.68 6.12 -5.38
CA PRO A 254 24.55 7.19 -5.87
C PRO A 254 23.89 8.58 -5.81
N THR A 255 22.61 8.70 -6.19
CA THR A 255 21.90 9.99 -6.12
C THR A 255 21.71 10.45 -4.68
N LEU A 256 21.32 9.55 -3.75
CA LEU A 256 21.21 9.91 -2.33
C LEU A 256 22.55 10.40 -1.77
N ALA A 257 23.65 9.71 -2.08
CA ALA A 257 24.99 10.10 -1.64
C ALA A 257 25.40 11.48 -2.20
N ALA A 258 25.06 11.78 -3.46
CA ALA A 258 25.27 13.09 -4.07
C ALA A 258 24.44 14.23 -3.43
N ARG A 259 23.43 13.90 -2.63
CA ARG A 259 22.66 14.84 -1.80
C ARG A 259 23.06 14.83 -0.32
N GLY A 260 24.13 14.11 0.03
CA GLY A 260 24.58 13.95 1.41
C GLY A 260 23.65 13.09 2.27
N ILE A 261 22.74 12.33 1.64
CA ILE A 261 21.76 11.49 2.33
C ILE A 261 22.32 10.08 2.48
N ARG A 262 22.35 9.57 3.72
CA ARG A 262 22.69 8.17 4.02
C ARG A 262 21.58 7.54 4.86
N VAL A 263 21.10 6.38 4.41
CA VAL A 263 20.14 5.54 5.16
C VAL A 263 20.96 4.61 6.07
N ARG A 264 21.18 5.01 7.33
CA ARG A 264 22.05 4.29 8.27
C ARG A 264 21.49 2.93 8.66
N SER A 265 20.17 2.82 8.76
CA SER A 265 19.47 1.56 9.07
C SER A 265 19.70 0.46 8.03
N ALA A 266 20.12 0.80 6.81
CA ALA A 266 20.46 -0.17 5.79
C ALA A 266 21.69 -1.02 6.17
N ASP A 267 22.61 -0.46 6.95
CA ASP A 267 23.80 -1.18 7.44
C ASP A 267 23.42 -2.34 8.37
N LEU A 268 22.22 -2.29 8.97
CA LEU A 268 21.68 -3.34 9.84
C LEU A 268 21.07 -4.50 9.07
N VAL A 269 20.84 -4.34 7.76
CA VAL A 269 20.09 -5.27 6.91
C VAL A 269 20.67 -5.33 5.48
N PRO A 270 21.86 -5.92 5.30
CA PRO A 270 22.51 -5.98 4.00
C PRO A 270 21.64 -6.69 2.94
N GLY A 271 21.81 -6.30 1.69
CA GLY A 271 21.07 -6.86 0.55
C GLY A 271 19.63 -6.37 0.41
N ALA A 272 19.23 -5.31 1.13
CA ALA A 272 17.90 -4.74 1.01
C ALA A 272 17.59 -4.28 -0.43
N VAL A 273 16.61 -4.93 -1.06
CA VAL A 273 16.17 -4.65 -2.45
C VAL A 273 15.56 -3.26 -2.66
N THR A 274 15.37 -2.50 -1.57
CA THR A 274 14.92 -1.11 -1.59
C THR A 274 16.02 -0.17 -2.08
N LEU A 275 17.29 -0.47 -1.80
CA LEU A 275 18.42 0.34 -2.24
C LEU A 275 19.01 -0.24 -3.52
N ILE A 276 19.18 0.59 -4.54
CA ILE A 276 19.63 0.18 -5.89
C ILE A 276 20.85 0.99 -6.33
N GLU A 277 21.68 0.39 -7.18
CA GLU A 277 22.89 1.02 -7.73
C GLU A 277 22.65 1.68 -9.10
N ASP A 278 21.63 1.24 -9.83
CA ASP A 278 21.22 1.79 -11.12
C ASP A 278 19.87 2.49 -11.02
N LEU A 279 19.59 3.49 -11.86
CA LEU A 279 18.30 4.18 -11.90
C LEU A 279 17.20 3.37 -12.60
N GLU A 280 17.56 2.49 -13.54
CA GLU A 280 16.61 1.74 -14.37
C GLU A 280 15.56 0.96 -13.53
N PRO A 281 15.92 0.25 -12.44
CA PRO A 281 14.91 -0.41 -11.60
C PRO A 281 13.92 0.56 -10.93
N ALA A 282 14.33 1.79 -10.61
CA ALA A 282 13.41 2.81 -10.11
C ALA A 282 12.49 3.33 -11.23
N TRP A 283 13.02 3.54 -12.43
CA TRP A 283 12.21 3.96 -13.59
C TRP A 283 11.20 2.89 -14.01
N ALA A 284 11.62 1.61 -14.03
CA ALA A 284 10.71 0.48 -14.28
C ALA A 284 9.62 0.38 -13.21
N ASN A 285 9.96 0.64 -11.94
CA ASN A 285 8.97 0.67 -10.86
C ASN A 285 8.02 1.87 -10.98
N ALA A 286 8.52 3.03 -11.41
CA ALA A 286 7.72 4.23 -11.66
C ALA A 286 6.73 4.01 -12.81
N TYR A 287 7.18 3.44 -13.93
CA TYR A 287 6.32 3.04 -15.04
C TYR A 287 5.22 2.10 -14.56
N HIS A 288 5.60 1.07 -13.80
CA HIS A 288 4.65 0.10 -13.26
C HIS A 288 3.60 0.75 -12.35
N CYS A 289 4.01 1.65 -11.45
CA CYS A 289 3.07 2.34 -10.56
C CYS A 289 2.14 3.27 -11.34
N LEU A 290 2.68 4.07 -12.27
CA LEU A 290 1.91 4.93 -13.17
C LEU A 290 0.87 4.12 -13.96
N GLU A 291 1.30 3.02 -14.59
CA GLU A 291 0.42 2.17 -15.40
C GLU A 291 -0.74 1.61 -14.56
N ASN A 292 -0.43 1.04 -13.39
CA ASN A 292 -1.46 0.42 -12.53
C ASN A 292 -2.37 1.47 -11.90
N HIS A 293 -1.82 2.63 -11.53
CA HIS A 293 -2.57 3.69 -10.85
C HIS A 293 -3.48 4.43 -11.82
N LEU A 294 -2.89 5.04 -12.85
CA LEU A 294 -3.63 5.83 -13.82
C LEU A 294 -4.46 4.93 -14.75
N GLY A 295 -3.99 3.72 -15.07
CA GLY A 295 -4.77 2.72 -15.82
C GLY A 295 -6.05 2.32 -15.11
N GLY A 296 -5.99 2.09 -13.79
CA GLY A 296 -7.19 1.84 -12.98
C GLY A 296 -8.12 3.04 -12.92
N ALA A 297 -7.57 4.26 -12.80
CA ALA A 297 -8.34 5.50 -12.83
C ALA A 297 -9.07 5.71 -14.16
N MET A 298 -8.38 5.52 -15.28
CA MET A 298 -8.98 5.60 -16.62
C MET A 298 -10.11 4.58 -16.79
N ARG A 299 -9.89 3.33 -16.35
CA ARG A 299 -10.93 2.30 -16.36
C ARG A 299 -12.15 2.73 -15.53
N GLY A 300 -11.92 3.29 -14.33
CA GLY A 300 -12.99 3.79 -13.48
C GLY A 300 -13.74 4.99 -14.07
N LEU A 301 -13.12 5.77 -14.95
CA LEU A 301 -13.77 6.91 -15.61
C LEU A 301 -14.34 6.59 -16.99
N GLY A 302 -14.11 5.38 -17.53
CA GLY A 302 -14.50 5.04 -18.90
C GLY A 302 -13.58 5.65 -19.97
N LEU A 303 -12.36 6.09 -19.61
CA LEU A 303 -11.42 6.80 -20.48
C LEU A 303 -10.32 5.90 -21.08
N GLN A 304 -10.44 4.57 -20.92
CA GLN A 304 -9.43 3.60 -21.37
C GLN A 304 -9.26 3.55 -22.90
N TRP A 305 -10.29 3.95 -23.64
CA TRP A 305 -10.31 3.98 -25.10
C TRP A 305 -10.50 5.43 -25.56
N GLY A 306 -9.74 5.89 -26.54
CA GLY A 306 -10.12 7.10 -27.28
C GLY A 306 -11.33 6.79 -28.17
N ASP A 307 -12.02 7.81 -28.68
CA ASP A 307 -13.13 7.68 -29.63
C ASP A 307 -12.68 7.17 -31.03
N GLY A 308 -11.87 6.10 -31.07
CA GLY A 308 -11.21 5.60 -32.28
C GLY A 308 -9.96 6.36 -32.70
N GLU A 309 -9.61 7.46 -32.03
CA GLU A 309 -8.44 8.27 -32.35
C GLU A 309 -7.28 8.06 -31.36
N GLU A 310 -6.11 7.73 -31.91
CA GLU A 310 -4.86 7.59 -31.17
C GLU A 310 -4.50 8.91 -30.46
N GLY A 311 -4.20 8.85 -29.16
CA GLY A 311 -3.84 10.04 -28.37
C GLY A 311 -5.01 10.88 -27.84
N LYS A 312 -6.27 10.58 -28.16
CA LYS A 312 -7.44 11.28 -27.61
C LYS A 312 -8.07 10.63 -26.38
N GLY A 313 -7.70 9.39 -26.04
CA GLY A 313 -8.09 8.72 -24.79
C GLY A 313 -7.31 9.21 -23.57
N GLY A 314 -7.55 8.60 -22.40
CA GLY A 314 -6.91 9.02 -21.14
C GLY A 314 -5.37 8.99 -21.18
N TRP A 315 -4.74 8.08 -21.94
CA TRP A 315 -3.28 8.05 -22.09
C TRP A 315 -2.68 9.29 -22.74
N GLY A 316 -3.43 10.00 -23.59
CA GLY A 316 -3.01 11.29 -24.13
C GLY A 316 -2.84 12.33 -23.02
N VAL A 317 -3.81 12.41 -22.11
CA VAL A 317 -3.74 13.25 -20.91
C VAL A 317 -2.55 12.85 -20.03
N VAL A 318 -2.34 11.55 -19.81
CA VAL A 318 -1.19 11.06 -19.03
C VAL A 318 0.13 11.53 -19.64
N ARG A 319 0.28 11.40 -20.96
CA ARG A 319 1.51 11.81 -21.66
C ARG A 319 1.75 13.32 -21.59
N GLU A 320 0.70 14.12 -21.82
CA GLU A 320 0.75 15.58 -21.74
C GLU A 320 1.14 16.05 -20.33
N GLU A 321 0.46 15.55 -19.29
CA GLU A 321 0.73 15.93 -17.90
C GLU A 321 2.09 15.40 -17.42
N LEU A 322 2.50 14.20 -17.85
CA LEU A 322 3.84 13.68 -17.58
C LEU A 322 4.91 14.63 -18.11
N ARG A 323 4.81 15.05 -19.38
CA ARG A 323 5.78 15.98 -19.96
C ARG A 323 5.77 17.32 -19.23
N LYS A 324 4.58 17.90 -19.04
CA LYS A 324 4.40 19.19 -18.37
C LYS A 324 5.02 19.21 -16.97
N VAL A 325 4.79 18.17 -16.16
CA VAL A 325 5.37 18.08 -14.82
C VAL A 325 6.87 17.84 -14.87
N LEU A 326 7.36 16.94 -15.72
CA LEU A 326 8.80 16.71 -15.88
C LEU A 326 9.55 18.01 -16.25
N ASP A 327 8.98 18.82 -17.15
CA ASP A 327 9.55 20.10 -17.55
C ASP A 327 9.64 21.11 -16.40
N GLY A 328 8.69 21.06 -15.45
CA GLY A 328 8.66 21.90 -14.26
C GLY A 328 9.47 21.37 -13.07
N CYS A 329 9.87 20.10 -13.06
CA CYS A 329 10.65 19.50 -11.97
C CYS A 329 12.09 20.00 -11.95
N ALA A 330 12.65 20.18 -10.75
CA ALA A 330 14.10 20.31 -10.60
C ALA A 330 14.80 19.03 -11.12
N ASP A 331 15.85 19.22 -11.91
CA ASP A 331 16.63 18.14 -12.53
C ASP A 331 18.14 18.34 -12.27
N PRO A 332 18.58 18.20 -11.01
CA PRO A 332 19.95 18.49 -10.62
C PRO A 332 21.00 17.58 -11.27
N ASP A 333 20.59 16.40 -11.76
CA ASP A 333 21.47 15.42 -12.40
C ASP A 333 21.30 15.35 -13.92
N GLY A 334 20.44 16.19 -14.52
CA GLY A 334 20.21 16.21 -15.97
C GLY A 334 19.55 14.94 -16.53
N LYS A 335 18.73 14.25 -15.73
CA LYS A 335 18.12 12.95 -16.04
C LYS A 335 16.71 13.02 -16.61
N ARG A 336 16.13 14.21 -16.78
CA ARG A 336 14.76 14.41 -17.27
C ARG A 336 14.52 13.75 -18.62
N GLU A 337 15.37 14.01 -19.61
CA GLU A 337 15.16 13.49 -20.97
C GLU A 337 15.41 11.99 -21.06
N GLU A 338 16.34 11.45 -20.25
CA GLU A 338 16.54 9.99 -20.12
C GLU A 338 15.30 9.31 -19.51
N LEU A 339 14.76 9.88 -18.42
CA LEU A 339 13.54 9.38 -17.79
C LEU A 339 12.34 9.47 -18.73
N TRP A 340 12.16 10.60 -19.43
CA TRP A 340 11.12 10.76 -20.44
C TRP A 340 11.26 9.69 -21.52
N GLY A 341 12.46 9.56 -22.09
CA GLY A 341 12.78 8.57 -23.10
C GLY A 341 12.50 7.14 -22.65
N PHE A 342 12.75 6.82 -21.38
CA PHE A 342 12.42 5.53 -20.78
C PHE A 342 10.92 5.30 -20.63
N LEU A 343 10.16 6.29 -20.17
CA LEU A 343 8.73 6.14 -19.89
C LEU A 343 7.86 6.10 -21.16
N VAL A 344 8.33 6.66 -22.27
CA VAL A 344 7.58 6.72 -23.55
C VAL A 344 8.07 5.71 -24.59
N GLN A 345 8.90 4.74 -24.19
CA GLN A 345 9.35 3.68 -25.09
C GLN A 345 8.15 2.91 -25.66
N PRO A 346 8.23 2.45 -26.92
CA PRO A 346 7.15 1.67 -27.53
C PRO A 346 6.96 0.30 -26.84
N VAL A 347 7.99 -0.21 -26.18
CA VAL A 347 7.98 -1.49 -25.47
C VAL A 347 8.72 -1.33 -24.15
N VAL A 348 8.14 -1.87 -23.08
CA VAL A 348 8.73 -1.89 -21.74
C VAL A 348 8.65 -3.29 -21.14
N LYS A 349 9.60 -3.65 -20.29
CA LYS A 349 9.53 -4.87 -19.49
C LYS A 349 8.47 -4.71 -18.41
N ARG A 350 7.59 -5.69 -18.26
CA ARG A 350 6.46 -5.64 -17.32
C ARG A 350 6.43 -6.88 -16.44
N LYS A 351 6.23 -6.67 -15.13
CA LYS A 351 6.04 -7.76 -14.16
C LYS A 351 4.88 -8.66 -14.59
N ALA A 352 5.19 -9.89 -14.98
CA ALA A 352 4.20 -10.89 -15.34
C ALA A 352 3.63 -11.60 -14.09
N PHE A 353 2.74 -10.94 -13.34
CA PHE A 353 2.24 -11.45 -12.05
C PHE A 353 1.64 -12.87 -12.10
N LEU A 354 0.93 -13.22 -13.18
CA LEU A 354 0.40 -14.58 -13.35
C LEU A 354 1.52 -15.60 -13.52
N ARG A 355 2.54 -15.29 -14.33
CA ARG A 355 3.72 -16.15 -14.52
C ARG A 355 4.49 -16.31 -13.20
N MET A 356 4.70 -15.21 -12.49
CA MET A 356 5.33 -15.21 -11.16
C MET A 356 4.58 -16.12 -10.18
N LYS A 357 3.24 -16.03 -10.15
CA LYS A 357 2.40 -16.90 -9.31
C LYS A 357 2.53 -18.38 -9.68
N VAL A 358 2.49 -18.71 -10.98
CA VAL A 358 2.66 -20.09 -11.48
C VAL A 358 4.04 -20.63 -11.14
N ALA A 359 5.07 -19.80 -11.23
CA ALA A 359 6.45 -20.17 -10.89
C ALA A 359 6.74 -20.20 -9.38
N GLY A 360 5.81 -19.77 -8.52
CA GLY A 360 6.04 -19.64 -7.08
C GLY A 360 7.06 -18.56 -6.69
N VAL A 361 7.38 -17.63 -7.60
CA VAL A 361 8.37 -16.57 -7.39
C VAL A 361 7.66 -15.28 -7.02
N TYR A 362 8.05 -14.67 -5.89
CA TYR A 362 7.42 -13.44 -5.41
C TYR A 362 8.38 -12.22 -5.42
N ARG A 363 9.70 -12.42 -5.44
CA ARG A 363 10.71 -11.35 -5.49
C ARG A 363 11.97 -11.80 -6.22
N GLY A 364 12.49 -10.94 -7.11
CA GLY A 364 13.87 -10.96 -7.63
C GLY A 364 14.32 -12.25 -8.32
N GLY A 365 14.23 -12.29 -9.64
CA GLY A 365 14.84 -13.29 -10.53
C GLY A 365 14.51 -12.98 -11.98
N ASP A 366 15.22 -13.59 -12.93
CA ASP A 366 15.14 -13.43 -14.41
C ASP A 366 13.77 -13.76 -15.04
N ILE A 367 12.71 -13.88 -14.23
CA ILE A 367 11.34 -14.24 -14.60
C ILE A 367 10.39 -13.02 -14.48
N CYS A 368 10.94 -11.79 -14.44
CA CYS A 368 10.17 -10.55 -14.56
C CYS A 368 10.07 -10.08 -16.01
#